data_AF-A0A370GPE4-F1
#
_entry.id   AF-A0A370GPE4-F1
#
_cell.length_a   1.000
_cell.length_b   1.000
_cell.length_c   1.000
_cell.angle_alpha   90.00
_cell.angle_beta   90.00
_cell.angle_gamma   90.00
#
_symmetry.space_group_name_H-M   'P 1'
#
loop_
_entity.id
_entity.type
_entity.pdbx_description
1 polymer ?
#
loop_
_entity_poly.entity_id
_entity_poly.type
_entity_poly.pdbx_seq_one_letter_code
_entity_poly.pdbx_strand_id
1 'polypeptide(L)'
;MIVPVIEEVVEAYREFYGVHFPIEVNLIIGGFGSNAYTYRQVIPNISFALERLSSNSEHLKVIAAHEFGHAAHNILSDQAGMNWRELKWASPLTWFIQEGAAIHFSRIIAAGLYPSVYFHFNDEGDEWLSFAESNKEMIKNRFFEDYKKESASNLFLEWFSIRGGKTFGYDRLGYFLADMFFQNLIQSKGELEAVTAWKEKDFEDMVLNWMEN
;
A
#
# COMPACT_ATOMS: atom_id res chain seq x y z
N MET A 1 11.86 -20.16 -2.22
CA MET A 1 10.67 -20.67 -2.92
C MET A 1 9.49 -19.89 -2.37
N ILE A 2 8.71 -19.18 -3.20
CA ILE A 2 7.71 -18.21 -2.72
C ILE A 2 6.42 -18.87 -2.20
N VAL A 3 6.10 -20.09 -2.65
CA VAL A 3 4.85 -20.77 -2.27
C VAL A 3 4.73 -20.99 -0.75
N PRO A 4 5.74 -21.55 -0.04
CA PRO A 4 5.67 -21.67 1.42
C PRO A 4 5.51 -20.32 2.14
N VAL A 5 6.11 -19.25 1.59
CA VAL A 5 5.98 -17.89 2.14
C VAL A 5 4.55 -17.38 1.99
N ILE A 6 3.91 -17.64 0.85
CA ILE A 6 2.50 -17.28 0.62
C ILE A 6 1.60 -18.03 1.61
N GLU A 7 1.81 -19.34 1.81
CA GLU A 7 1.02 -20.14 2.75
C GLU A 7 1.15 -19.61 4.19
N GLU A 8 2.36 -19.25 4.61
CA GLU A 8 2.63 -18.65 5.93
C GLU A 8 1.92 -17.29 6.08
N VAL A 9 1.96 -16.43 5.06
CA VAL A 9 1.28 -15.13 5.07
C VAL A 9 -0.24 -15.28 5.13
N VAL A 10 -0.81 -16.18 4.34
CA VAL A 10 -2.25 -16.49 4.34
C VAL A 10 -2.71 -16.98 5.72
N GLU A 11 -1.91 -17.85 6.34
CA GLU A 11 -2.16 -18.36 7.68
C GLU A 11 -2.16 -17.21 8.71
N ALA A 12 -1.13 -16.37 8.67
CA ALA A 12 -1.03 -15.24 9.59
C ALA A 12 -2.23 -14.28 9.45
N TYR A 13 -2.68 -13.95 8.24
CA TYR A 13 -3.89 -13.13 8.06
C TYR A 13 -5.15 -13.79 8.63
N ARG A 14 -5.25 -15.13 8.55
CA ARG A 14 -6.35 -15.86 9.17
C ARG A 14 -6.29 -15.77 10.70
N GLU A 15 -5.12 -15.90 11.29
CA GLU A 15 -4.93 -15.83 12.74
C GLU A 15 -5.17 -14.42 13.30
N PHE A 16 -4.59 -13.39 12.66
CA PHE A 16 -4.66 -12.01 13.16
C PHE A 16 -5.99 -11.33 12.83
N TYR A 17 -6.57 -11.58 11.67
CA TYR A 17 -7.73 -10.84 11.17
C TYR A 17 -8.96 -11.70 10.86
N GLY A 18 -8.87 -13.04 10.98
CA GLY A 18 -9.96 -13.94 10.59
C GLY A 18 -10.25 -13.93 9.08
N VAL A 19 -9.35 -13.38 8.27
CA VAL A 19 -9.55 -13.21 6.83
C VAL A 19 -9.23 -14.52 6.11
N HIS A 20 -10.13 -14.89 5.20
CA HIS A 20 -9.93 -15.99 4.26
C HIS A 20 -9.87 -15.40 2.85
N PHE A 21 -8.96 -15.89 2.02
CA PHE A 21 -8.75 -15.35 0.67
C PHE A 21 -9.35 -16.27 -0.40
N PRO A 22 -10.54 -15.94 -0.94
CA PRO A 22 -11.14 -16.68 -2.04
C PRO A 22 -10.55 -16.24 -3.40
N ILE A 23 -9.22 -16.23 -3.51
CA ILE A 23 -8.50 -15.67 -4.67
C ILE A 23 -7.55 -16.69 -5.28
N GLU A 24 -7.19 -16.46 -6.54
CA GLU A 24 -6.11 -17.17 -7.21
C GLU A 24 -4.80 -16.38 -7.08
N VAL A 25 -3.70 -17.10 -6.85
CA VAL A 25 -2.34 -16.53 -6.85
C VAL A 25 -1.62 -17.00 -8.11
N ASN A 26 -1.19 -16.04 -8.92
CA ASN A 26 -0.47 -16.27 -10.16
C ASN A 26 1.02 -15.97 -9.98
N LEU A 27 1.89 -16.87 -10.42
CA LEU A 27 3.35 -16.63 -10.46
C LEU A 27 3.74 -16.46 -11.92
N ILE A 28 4.22 -15.26 -12.28
CA ILE A 28 4.55 -14.91 -13.66
C ILE A 28 6.06 -14.68 -13.81
N ILE A 29 6.59 -14.98 -15.00
CA ILE A 29 7.98 -14.76 -15.38
C ILE A 29 7.97 -13.98 -16.71
N GLY A 30 8.48 -12.75 -16.73
CA GLY A 30 8.81 -12.03 -17.97
C GLY A 30 8.53 -10.52 -17.99
N GLY A 31 9.58 -9.70 -17.98
CA GLY A 31 9.61 -8.35 -18.59
C GLY A 31 8.65 -7.26 -18.07
N PHE A 32 7.97 -7.46 -16.95
CA PHE A 32 7.01 -6.49 -16.44
C PHE A 32 7.66 -5.43 -15.50
N GLY A 33 7.05 -4.24 -15.46
CA GLY A 33 7.59 -3.04 -14.78
C GLY A 33 7.16 -2.86 -13.31
N SER A 34 6.54 -3.88 -12.70
CA SER A 34 6.08 -3.91 -11.30
C SER A 34 6.33 -5.29 -10.71
N ASN A 35 6.45 -5.40 -9.38
CA ASN A 35 6.71 -6.65 -8.67
C ASN A 35 5.46 -7.54 -8.54
N ALA A 36 4.28 -6.92 -8.54
CA ALA A 36 3.00 -7.60 -8.50
C ALA A 36 1.87 -6.80 -9.16
N TYR A 37 0.75 -7.46 -9.46
CA TYR A 37 -0.46 -6.88 -10.03
C TYR A 37 -1.73 -7.49 -9.42
N THR A 38 -2.76 -6.66 -9.27
CA THR A 38 -4.11 -7.04 -8.88
C THR A 38 -5.11 -6.81 -10.04
N TYR A 39 -5.93 -7.83 -10.38
CA TYR A 39 -7.01 -7.65 -11.36
C TYR A 39 -8.17 -6.85 -10.74
N ARG A 40 -8.86 -6.01 -11.54
CA ARG A 40 -10.02 -5.20 -11.11
C ARG A 40 -11.24 -6.08 -10.80
N GLN A 41 -11.19 -6.74 -9.66
CA GLN A 41 -12.30 -7.37 -8.95
C GLN A 41 -12.35 -6.76 -7.56
N VAL A 42 -13.54 -6.74 -6.94
CA VAL A 42 -13.70 -6.23 -5.56
C VAL A 42 -12.72 -6.93 -4.62
N ILE A 43 -12.52 -8.23 -4.78
CA ILE A 43 -11.42 -8.96 -4.17
C ILE A 43 -10.46 -9.35 -5.29
N PRO A 44 -9.24 -8.77 -5.35
CA PRO A 44 -8.35 -9.00 -6.48
C PRO A 44 -7.57 -10.32 -6.38
N ASN A 45 -7.38 -11.00 -7.50
CA ASN A 45 -6.33 -12.01 -7.64
C ASN A 45 -4.94 -11.36 -7.53
N ILE A 46 -3.98 -12.07 -6.95
CA ILE A 46 -2.61 -11.59 -6.74
C ILE A 46 -1.70 -12.22 -7.76
N SER A 47 -0.85 -11.43 -8.41
CA SER A 47 0.15 -11.93 -9.36
C SER A 47 1.53 -11.46 -8.96
N PHE A 48 2.51 -12.37 -8.83
CA PHE A 48 3.90 -12.03 -8.50
C PHE A 48 4.82 -12.20 -9.71
N ALA A 49 5.58 -11.15 -10.05
CA ALA A 49 6.60 -11.17 -11.10
C ALA A 49 7.94 -11.64 -10.55
N LEU A 50 8.24 -12.93 -10.71
CA LEU A 50 9.35 -13.61 -10.03
C LEU A 50 10.72 -12.99 -10.32
N GLU A 51 10.93 -12.43 -11.51
CA GLU A 51 12.22 -11.82 -11.90
C GLU A 51 12.56 -10.52 -11.18
N ARG A 52 11.59 -9.91 -10.49
CA ARG A 52 11.77 -8.67 -9.72
C ARG A 52 11.86 -8.91 -8.22
N LEU A 53 11.64 -10.15 -7.77
CA LEU A 53 11.62 -10.46 -6.36
C LEU A 53 13.03 -10.67 -5.81
N SER A 54 13.23 -10.21 -4.58
CA SER A 54 14.45 -10.53 -3.84
C SER A 54 14.55 -12.04 -3.58
N SER A 55 15.77 -12.56 -3.55
CA SER A 55 16.03 -13.94 -3.13
C SER A 55 15.93 -14.13 -1.61
N ASN A 56 15.86 -13.05 -0.83
CA ASN A 56 15.71 -13.07 0.63
C ASN A 56 14.26 -13.43 1.01
N SER A 57 14.09 -14.45 1.86
CA SER A 57 12.78 -14.90 2.34
C SER A 57 12.02 -13.82 3.09
N GLU A 58 12.71 -12.97 3.85
CA GLU A 58 12.07 -11.89 4.62
C GLU A 58 11.46 -10.84 3.70
N HIS A 59 12.18 -10.47 2.63
CA HIS A 59 11.67 -9.55 1.61
C HIS A 59 10.46 -10.15 0.87
N LEU A 60 10.53 -11.45 0.55
CA LEU A 60 9.41 -12.18 -0.04
C LEU A 60 8.19 -12.20 0.88
N LYS A 61 8.40 -12.33 2.20
CA LYS A 61 7.33 -12.33 3.18
C LYS A 61 6.66 -10.97 3.28
N VAL A 62 7.42 -9.88 3.29
CA VAL A 62 6.87 -8.52 3.32
C VAL A 62 6.06 -8.22 2.07
N ILE A 63 6.60 -8.48 0.87
CA ILE A 63 5.85 -8.19 -0.36
C ILE A 63 4.61 -9.07 -0.48
N ALA A 64 4.68 -10.35 -0.09
CA ALA A 64 3.50 -11.20 -0.04
C ALA A 64 2.47 -10.64 0.96
N ALA A 65 2.90 -10.26 2.15
CA ALA A 65 2.02 -9.66 3.15
C ALA A 65 1.38 -8.35 2.66
N HIS A 66 2.11 -7.51 1.92
CA HIS A 66 1.59 -6.27 1.31
C HIS A 66 0.48 -6.56 0.30
N GLU A 67 0.72 -7.43 -0.68
CA GLU A 67 -0.27 -7.75 -1.71
C GLU A 67 -1.53 -8.42 -1.13
N PHE A 68 -1.36 -9.34 -0.18
CA PHE A 68 -2.48 -9.91 0.57
C PHE A 68 -3.15 -8.87 1.47
N GLY A 69 -2.44 -7.82 1.89
CA GLY A 69 -2.98 -6.68 2.63
C GLY A 69 -4.00 -5.88 1.83
N HIS A 70 -3.78 -5.68 0.53
CA HIS A 70 -4.79 -5.09 -0.34
C HIS A 70 -6.06 -5.95 -0.42
N ALA A 71 -5.90 -7.28 -0.57
CA ALA A 71 -7.04 -8.19 -0.59
C ALA A 71 -7.78 -8.21 0.76
N ALA A 72 -7.05 -8.23 1.87
CA ALA A 72 -7.60 -8.20 3.22
C ALA A 72 -8.35 -6.89 3.49
N HIS A 73 -7.78 -5.75 3.12
CA HIS A 73 -8.43 -4.44 3.20
C HIS A 73 -9.78 -4.47 2.48
N ASN A 74 -9.83 -5.01 1.27
CA ASN A 74 -11.08 -5.09 0.51
C ASN A 74 -12.08 -6.04 1.16
N ILE A 75 -11.66 -7.22 1.63
CA ILE A 75 -12.53 -8.19 2.30
C ILE A 75 -13.14 -7.60 3.58
N LEU A 76 -12.32 -6.97 4.43
CA LEU A 76 -12.78 -6.35 5.67
C LEU A 76 -13.74 -5.18 5.39
N SER A 77 -13.46 -4.41 4.33
CA SER A 77 -14.33 -3.31 3.92
C SER A 77 -15.67 -3.80 3.36
N ASP A 78 -15.66 -4.87 2.57
CA ASP A 78 -16.88 -5.51 2.06
C ASP A 78 -17.77 -6.01 3.21
N GLN A 79 -17.16 -6.68 4.19
CA GLN A 79 -17.83 -7.12 5.41
C GLN A 79 -18.40 -5.96 6.22
N ALA A 80 -17.75 -4.79 6.18
CA ALA A 80 -18.21 -3.56 6.81
C ALA A 80 -19.28 -2.79 6.00
N GLY A 81 -19.73 -3.32 4.86
CA GLY A 81 -20.80 -2.75 4.04
C GLY A 81 -20.35 -1.74 2.98
N MET A 82 -19.11 -1.85 2.49
CA MET A 82 -18.57 -0.95 1.47
C MET A 82 -19.41 -0.93 0.19
N ASN A 83 -19.70 0.29 -0.32
CA ASN A 83 -20.36 0.47 -1.61
C ASN A 83 -19.34 0.65 -2.74
N TRP A 84 -18.87 -0.47 -3.28
CA TRP A 84 -17.87 -0.52 -4.35
C TRP A 84 -18.23 0.24 -5.63
N ARG A 85 -19.51 0.51 -5.86
CA ARG A 85 -19.98 1.24 -7.05
C ARG A 85 -19.73 2.74 -6.96
N GLU A 86 -19.64 3.26 -5.75
CA GLU A 86 -19.40 4.69 -5.49
C GLU A 86 -17.91 5.01 -5.35
N LEU A 87 -17.06 3.99 -5.18
CA LEU A 87 -15.62 4.16 -4.99
C LEU A 87 -14.93 4.64 -6.28
N LYS A 88 -14.14 5.70 -6.15
CA LYS A 88 -13.33 6.26 -7.24
C LYS A 88 -11.96 5.57 -7.31
N TRP A 89 -11.90 4.38 -7.89
CA TRP A 89 -10.66 3.58 -8.02
C TRP A 89 -9.46 4.29 -8.66
N ALA A 90 -9.69 5.33 -9.47
CA ALA A 90 -8.63 6.11 -10.12
C ALA A 90 -8.25 7.39 -9.35
N SER A 91 -8.80 7.56 -8.13
CA SER A 91 -8.50 8.71 -7.27
C SER A 91 -7.18 8.48 -6.52
N PRO A 92 -6.23 9.43 -6.56
CA PRO A 92 -5.02 9.37 -5.73
C PRO A 92 -5.30 9.24 -4.24
N LEU A 93 -6.43 9.79 -3.77
CA LEU A 93 -6.84 9.68 -2.38
C LEU A 93 -7.25 8.25 -2.02
N THR A 94 -7.88 7.53 -2.96
CA THR A 94 -8.17 6.09 -2.81
C THR A 94 -6.89 5.28 -2.73
N TRP A 95 -5.86 5.61 -3.52
CA TRP A 95 -4.57 4.91 -3.44
C TRP A 95 -3.89 5.12 -2.09
N PHE A 96 -4.01 6.30 -1.49
CA PHE A 96 -3.45 6.59 -0.16
C PHE A 96 -3.93 5.61 0.91
N ILE A 97 -5.24 5.38 1.02
CA ILE A 97 -5.75 4.44 2.02
C ILE A 97 -5.40 2.99 1.65
N GLN A 98 -5.39 2.64 0.37
CA GLN A 98 -5.05 1.29 -0.08
C GLN A 98 -3.60 0.92 0.24
N GLU A 99 -2.64 1.80 -0.08
CA GLU A 99 -1.23 1.58 0.21
C GLU A 99 -0.95 1.67 1.72
N GLY A 100 -1.53 2.65 2.41
CA GLY A 100 -1.36 2.79 3.86
C GLY A 100 -1.84 1.57 4.64
N ALA A 101 -3.01 1.02 4.26
CA ALA A 101 -3.53 -0.22 4.85
C ALA A 101 -2.62 -1.42 4.57
N ALA A 102 -2.16 -1.59 3.32
CA ALA A 102 -1.28 -2.71 2.96
C ALA A 102 0.09 -2.65 3.66
N ILE A 103 0.68 -1.45 3.79
CA ILE A 103 1.91 -1.23 4.57
C ILE A 103 1.67 -1.56 6.04
N HIS A 104 0.56 -1.10 6.61
CA HIS A 104 0.21 -1.41 8.00
C HIS A 104 0.07 -2.92 8.24
N PHE A 105 -0.70 -3.61 7.39
CA PHE A 105 -0.86 -5.05 7.51
C PHE A 105 0.45 -5.81 7.32
N SER A 106 1.28 -5.41 6.35
CA SER A 106 2.57 -6.07 6.14
C SER A 106 3.50 -5.96 7.36
N ARG A 107 3.45 -4.86 8.12
CA ARG A 107 4.19 -4.73 9.40
C ARG A 107 3.71 -5.68 10.49
N ILE A 108 2.42 -6.01 10.50
CA ILE A 108 1.84 -6.93 11.49
C ILE A 108 2.15 -8.38 11.10
N ILE A 109 1.95 -8.72 9.83
CA ILE A 109 2.09 -10.08 9.32
C ILE A 109 3.55 -10.50 9.11
N ALA A 110 4.42 -9.57 8.70
CA ALA A 110 5.85 -9.79 8.47
C ALA A 110 6.70 -8.91 9.40
N ALA A 111 6.41 -8.99 10.71
CA ALA A 111 7.02 -8.14 11.73
C ALA A 111 8.53 -8.36 11.94
N GLY A 112 9.19 -7.38 12.53
CA GLY A 112 10.58 -7.48 13.00
C GLY A 112 11.65 -7.05 12.00
N LEU A 113 11.26 -6.55 10.84
CA LEU A 113 12.16 -6.05 9.81
C LEU A 113 12.39 -4.54 9.91
N TYR A 114 13.49 -4.09 9.31
CA TYR A 114 13.83 -2.67 9.30
C TYR A 114 12.77 -1.84 8.55
N PRO A 115 12.38 -0.64 9.03
CA PRO A 115 11.21 0.07 8.51
C PRO A 115 11.22 0.36 7.00
N SER A 116 12.40 0.55 6.39
CA SER A 116 12.52 0.84 4.96
C SER A 116 12.08 -0.33 4.07
N VAL A 117 12.17 -1.57 4.58
CA VAL A 117 11.80 -2.80 3.85
C VAL A 117 10.31 -2.82 3.50
N TYR A 118 9.44 -2.24 4.32
CA TYR A 118 7.99 -2.20 4.05
C TYR A 118 7.60 -1.25 2.90
N PHE A 119 8.54 -0.43 2.42
CA PHE A 119 8.32 0.47 1.28
C PHE A 119 9.01 -0.05 0.02
N HIS A 120 10.20 -0.65 0.17
CA HIS A 120 11.07 -1.01 -0.95
C HIS A 120 11.14 -2.51 -1.22
N PHE A 121 10.73 -3.35 -0.26
CA PHE A 121 10.83 -4.81 -0.31
C PHE A 121 12.27 -5.30 -0.54
N ASN A 122 13.25 -4.53 -0.07
CA ASN A 122 14.69 -4.82 -0.11
C ASN A 122 15.43 -4.02 0.99
N ASP A 123 16.74 -4.22 1.10
CA ASP A 123 17.61 -3.57 2.09
C ASP A 123 18.17 -2.20 1.65
N GLU A 124 17.72 -1.64 0.52
CA GLU A 124 18.32 -0.42 -0.07
C GLU A 124 17.60 0.87 0.31
N GLY A 125 16.52 0.79 1.11
CA GLY A 125 15.62 1.92 1.37
C GLY A 125 16.04 2.86 2.51
N ASP A 126 17.21 2.71 3.10
CA ASP A 126 17.58 3.40 4.35
C ASP A 126 17.83 4.90 4.15
N GLU A 127 18.56 5.26 3.08
CA GLU A 127 18.80 6.66 2.72
C GLU A 127 17.48 7.34 2.31
N TRP A 128 16.65 6.62 1.54
CA TRP A 128 15.31 7.05 1.15
C TRP A 128 14.43 7.35 2.37
N LEU A 129 14.41 6.46 3.36
CA LEU A 129 13.58 6.63 4.57
C LEU A 129 14.10 7.78 5.42
N SER A 130 15.42 7.88 5.57
CA SER A 130 16.06 8.98 6.29
C SER A 130 15.73 10.34 5.67
N PHE A 131 15.71 10.41 4.34
CA PHE A 131 15.27 11.58 3.59
C PHE A 131 13.78 11.86 3.83
N ALA A 132 12.93 10.84 3.69
CA ALA A 132 11.48 10.99 3.83
C ALA A 132 11.09 11.52 5.22
N GLU A 133 11.64 10.94 6.29
CA GLU A 133 11.41 11.37 7.67
C GLU A 133 11.88 12.81 7.93
N SER A 134 13.07 13.16 7.44
CA SER A 134 13.63 14.50 7.63
C SER A 134 12.87 15.59 6.85
N ASN A 135 12.10 15.20 5.83
CA ASN A 135 11.47 16.14 4.89
C ASN A 135 9.95 15.96 4.77
N LYS A 136 9.32 15.24 5.71
CA LYS A 136 7.90 14.84 5.63
C LYS A 136 6.92 15.97 5.31
N GLU A 137 7.05 17.14 5.96
CA GLU A 137 6.15 18.27 5.69
C GLU A 137 6.38 18.86 4.30
N MET A 138 7.63 18.93 3.82
CA MET A 138 7.93 19.39 2.47
C MET A 138 7.36 18.43 1.41
N ILE A 139 7.52 17.13 1.64
CA ILE A 139 7.02 16.06 0.75
C ILE A 139 5.49 16.11 0.70
N LYS A 140 4.82 16.19 1.86
CA LYS A 140 3.37 16.29 1.98
C LYS A 140 2.82 17.53 1.28
N ASN A 141 3.40 18.71 1.56
CA ASN A 141 2.98 19.97 0.93
C ASN A 141 3.13 19.90 -0.60
N ARG A 142 4.24 19.35 -1.08
CA ARG A 142 4.48 19.23 -2.51
C ARG A 142 3.52 18.24 -3.18
N PHE A 143 3.22 17.11 -2.53
CA PHE A 143 2.19 16.20 -3.01
C PHE A 143 0.84 16.89 -3.13
N PHE A 144 0.44 17.67 -2.12
CA PHE A 144 -0.83 18.38 -2.12
C PHE A 144 -0.92 19.44 -3.24
N GLU A 145 0.18 20.14 -3.52
CA GLU A 145 0.25 21.05 -4.67
C GLU A 145 0.11 20.33 -6.01
N ASP A 146 0.81 19.20 -6.18
CA ASP A 146 0.71 18.40 -7.40
C ASP A 146 -0.71 17.82 -7.53
N TYR A 147 -1.33 17.37 -6.43
CA TYR A 147 -2.71 16.87 -6.41
C TYR A 147 -3.71 17.89 -6.99
N LYS A 148 -3.50 19.18 -6.70
CA LYS A 148 -4.35 20.27 -7.21
C LYS A 148 -4.14 20.60 -8.69
N LYS A 149 -2.99 20.22 -9.29
CA LYS A 149 -2.55 20.70 -10.61
C LYS A 149 -2.42 19.60 -11.66
N GLU A 150 -1.99 18.43 -11.23
CA GLU A 150 -1.60 17.32 -12.10
C GLU A 150 -2.76 16.35 -12.33
N SER A 151 -2.68 15.60 -13.43
CA SER A 151 -3.60 14.49 -13.66
C SER A 151 -3.28 13.31 -12.73
N ALA A 152 -4.28 12.47 -12.44
CA ALA A 152 -4.08 11.26 -11.63
C ALA A 152 -2.96 10.35 -12.18
N SER A 153 -2.80 10.26 -13.50
CA SER A 153 -1.73 9.47 -14.11
C SER A 153 -0.33 10.07 -13.87
N ASN A 154 -0.20 11.40 -13.91
CA ASN A 154 1.08 12.07 -13.64
C ASN A 154 1.44 11.95 -12.16
N LEU A 155 0.44 12.11 -11.27
CA LEU A 155 0.61 11.89 -9.84
C LEU A 155 1.05 10.46 -9.54
N PHE A 156 0.39 9.48 -10.15
CA PHE A 156 0.79 8.09 -9.99
C PHE A 156 2.24 7.86 -10.43
N LEU A 157 2.60 8.37 -11.62
CA LEU A 157 3.94 8.22 -12.15
C LEU A 157 4.99 8.84 -11.22
N GLU A 158 4.77 10.07 -10.74
CA GLU A 158 5.76 10.77 -9.91
C GLU A 158 5.88 10.16 -8.51
N TRP A 159 4.76 9.82 -7.88
CA TRP A 159 4.71 9.55 -6.44
C TRP A 159 4.62 8.07 -6.08
N PHE A 160 4.09 7.22 -6.97
CA PHE A 160 3.84 5.80 -6.67
C PHE A 160 4.60 4.83 -7.60
N SER A 161 5.25 5.32 -8.65
CA SER A 161 6.01 4.48 -9.57
C SER A 161 7.50 4.49 -9.25
N ILE A 162 8.17 3.35 -9.45
CA ILE A 162 9.64 3.23 -9.49
C ILE A 162 10.28 4.05 -10.62
N ARG A 163 9.48 4.57 -11.57
CA ARG A 163 9.93 5.45 -12.65
C ARG A 163 9.75 6.93 -12.33
N GLY A 164 9.25 7.25 -11.15
CA GLY A 164 8.99 8.60 -10.66
C GLY A 164 10.20 9.23 -9.97
N GLY A 165 9.90 10.07 -8.98
CA GLY A 165 10.91 10.70 -8.13
C GLY A 165 11.66 11.87 -8.76
N LYS A 166 11.12 12.48 -9.83
CA LYS A 166 11.76 13.62 -10.49
C LYS A 166 11.95 14.82 -9.56
N THR A 167 11.02 15.01 -8.62
CA THR A 167 10.96 16.19 -7.76
C THR A 167 12.00 16.16 -6.65
N PHE A 168 12.21 14.99 -6.03
CA PHE A 168 13.08 14.85 -4.86
C PHE A 168 14.29 13.94 -5.09
N GLY A 169 14.41 13.32 -6.27
CA GLY A 169 15.45 12.32 -6.55
C GLY A 169 15.16 10.94 -5.96
N TYR A 170 14.00 10.76 -5.34
CA TYR A 170 13.55 9.53 -4.68
C TYR A 170 12.18 9.12 -5.21
N ASP A 171 12.04 7.88 -5.66
CA ASP A 171 10.77 7.33 -6.12
C ASP A 171 9.84 6.95 -4.95
N ARG A 172 8.58 6.61 -5.26
CA ARG A 172 7.62 5.99 -4.31
C ARG A 172 7.37 6.73 -2.99
N LEU A 173 7.65 8.04 -2.91
CA LEU A 173 7.36 8.85 -1.72
C LEU A 173 5.85 8.91 -1.38
N GLY A 174 4.97 8.58 -2.32
CA GLY A 174 3.53 8.42 -2.06
C GLY A 174 3.23 7.30 -1.06
N TYR A 175 4.02 6.23 -1.00
CA TYR A 175 3.86 5.15 -0.02
C TYR A 175 4.17 5.63 1.40
N PHE A 176 5.19 6.48 1.56
CA PHE A 176 5.53 7.09 2.84
C PHE A 176 4.37 7.96 3.35
N LEU A 177 3.82 8.82 2.49
CA LEU A 177 2.70 9.69 2.85
C LEU A 177 1.43 8.87 3.16
N ALA A 178 1.15 7.84 2.37
CA ALA A 178 0.05 6.91 2.58
C ALA A 178 0.13 6.23 3.95
N ASP A 179 1.32 5.75 4.33
CA ASP A 179 1.56 5.17 5.64
C ASP A 179 1.38 6.20 6.76
N MET A 180 1.98 7.39 6.65
CA MET A 180 1.81 8.45 7.65
C MET A 180 0.33 8.80 7.88
N PHE A 181 -0.44 8.94 6.80
CA PHE A 181 -1.87 9.19 6.88
C PHE A 181 -2.59 8.05 7.60
N PHE A 182 -2.31 6.80 7.21
CA PHE A 182 -2.99 5.64 7.78
C PHE A 182 -2.66 5.45 9.26
N GLN A 183 -1.40 5.63 9.68
CA GLN A 183 -1.03 5.61 11.10
C GLN A 183 -1.74 6.74 11.88
N ASN A 184 -1.92 7.91 11.29
CA ASN A 184 -2.70 8.99 11.91
C ASN A 184 -4.19 8.62 12.08
N LEU A 185 -4.79 7.93 11.10
CA LEU A 185 -6.15 7.39 11.22
C LEU A 185 -6.25 6.37 12.36
N ILE A 186 -5.31 5.42 12.45
CA ILE A 186 -5.29 4.43 13.52
C ILE A 186 -5.19 5.12 14.88
N GLN A 187 -4.28 6.09 15.02
CA GLN A 187 -4.09 6.81 16.27
C GLN A 187 -5.34 7.58 16.71
N SER A 188 -6.11 8.11 15.75
CA SER A 188 -7.28 8.95 16.03
C SER A 188 -8.57 8.17 16.19
N LYS A 189 -8.74 7.03 15.51
CA LYS A 189 -10.01 6.32 15.41
C LYS A 189 -9.96 4.84 15.81
N GLY A 190 -8.77 4.24 15.86
CA GLY A 190 -8.60 2.80 15.98
C GLY A 190 -8.36 2.11 14.63
N GLU A 191 -7.82 0.90 14.67
CA GLU A 191 -7.43 0.15 13.48
C GLU A 191 -8.62 -0.23 12.60
N LEU A 192 -9.69 -0.76 13.18
CA LEU A 192 -10.87 -1.19 12.43
C LEU A 192 -11.55 -0.01 11.70
N GLU A 193 -11.67 1.12 12.38
CA GLU A 193 -12.18 2.36 11.81
C GLU A 193 -11.26 2.91 10.72
N ALA A 194 -9.93 2.82 10.88
CA ALA A 194 -8.98 3.23 9.86
C ALA A 194 -9.07 2.35 8.60
N VAL A 195 -9.07 1.03 8.77
CA VAL A 195 -9.20 0.04 7.69
C VAL A 195 -10.51 0.23 6.92
N THR A 196 -11.60 0.61 7.59
CA THR A 196 -12.90 0.75 6.93
C THR A 196 -13.25 2.20 6.58
N ALA A 197 -12.34 3.16 6.79
CA ALA A 197 -12.64 4.58 6.70
C ALA A 197 -13.16 5.02 5.32
N TRP A 198 -12.66 4.42 4.23
CA TRP A 198 -13.10 4.75 2.87
C TRP A 198 -14.54 4.34 2.52
N LYS A 199 -15.25 3.65 3.41
CA LYS A 199 -16.69 3.44 3.26
C LYS A 199 -17.49 4.71 3.49
N GLU A 200 -16.92 5.65 4.24
CA GLU A 200 -17.58 6.91 4.57
C GLU A 200 -17.56 7.85 3.35
N LYS A 201 -18.66 8.58 3.14
CA LYS A 201 -18.82 9.42 1.93
C LYS A 201 -17.85 10.59 1.88
N ASP A 202 -17.36 11.03 3.03
CA ASP A 202 -16.44 12.15 3.23
C ASP A 202 -14.98 11.70 3.40
N PHE A 203 -14.66 10.44 3.09
CA PHE A 203 -13.30 9.93 3.22
C PHE A 203 -12.28 10.74 2.40
N GLU A 204 -12.62 11.13 1.16
CA GLU A 204 -11.72 11.95 0.34
C GLU A 204 -11.43 13.31 1.01
N ASP A 205 -12.45 13.92 1.62
CA ASP A 205 -12.29 15.16 2.37
C ASP A 205 -11.41 14.96 3.61
N MET A 206 -11.52 13.81 4.29
CA MET A 206 -10.66 13.45 5.41
C MET A 206 -9.18 13.36 4.99
N VAL A 207 -8.87 12.74 3.84
CA VAL A 207 -7.50 12.69 3.31
C VAL A 207 -7.01 14.10 2.97
N LEU A 208 -7.83 14.91 2.32
CA LEU A 208 -7.47 16.27 1.92
C LEU A 208 -7.22 17.19 3.12
N ASN A 209 -8.06 17.10 4.14
CA ASN A 209 -7.88 17.84 5.39
C ASN A 209 -6.58 17.44 6.08
N TRP A 210 -6.20 16.15 6.06
CA TRP A 210 -4.90 15.71 6.59
C TRP A 210 -3.72 16.21 5.74
N MET A 211 -3.87 16.30 4.42
CA MET A 211 -2.82 16.85 3.55
C MET A 211 -2.63 18.36 3.75
N GLU A 212 -3.69 19.10 4.08
CA GLU A 212 -3.66 20.55 4.26
C GLU A 212 -3.13 20.99 5.63
N ASN A 213 -3.32 20.18 6.68
CA ASN A 213 -2.91 20.47 8.07
C ASN A 213 -1.65 19.71 8.46
#